data_AF-A0AAD3MDQ6-F1
#
_entry.id   AF-A0AAD3MDQ6-F1
#
_cell.length_a   1.000
_cell.length_b   1.000
_cell.length_c   1.000
_cell.angle_alpha   90.00
_cell.angle_beta   90.00
_cell.angle_gamma   90.00
#
_symmetry.space_group_name_H-M   'P 1'
#
loop_
_entity.id
_entity.type
_entity.pdbx_description
1 polymer ?
#
loop_
_entity_poly.entity_id
_entity_poly.type
_entity_poly.pdbx_seq_one_letter_code
_entity_poly.pdbx_strand_id
1 'polypeptide(L)'
;MGSAVERTDEHVREYLIYRGFTSTLKHLDSEVKADKEKGFRVDKIIDQLQQFIQSFDLFGLKEYWLYLDRRLFCRLEDVYRSTVNKLRTSLYRYYVINTIQ
;
A
#
# COMPACT_ATOMS: atom_id res chain seq x y z
N MET A 1 -13.79 -0.81 4.47
CA MET A 1 -12.79 -1.89 4.58
C MET A 1 -11.59 -1.41 5.41
N GLY A 2 -10.86 -0.37 5.01
CA GLY A 2 -9.73 0.17 5.80
C GLY A 2 -10.08 0.63 7.23
N SER A 3 -11.22 1.32 7.43
CA SER A 3 -11.61 1.81 8.76
C SER A 3 -11.99 0.69 9.76
N ALA A 4 -12.44 -0.46 9.27
CA ALA A 4 -12.79 -1.59 10.13
C ALA A 4 -11.52 -2.32 10.61
N VAL A 5 -10.50 -2.39 9.75
CA VAL A 5 -9.20 -2.96 10.08
C VAL A 5 -8.45 -2.06 11.07
N GLU A 6 -8.39 -0.74 10.82
CA GLU A 6 -7.77 0.22 11.76
C GLU A 6 -8.43 0.16 13.14
N ARG A 7 -9.76 0.10 13.20
CA ARG A 7 -10.49 0.00 14.47
C ARG A 7 -10.25 -1.34 15.19
N THR A 8 -10.08 -2.42 14.44
CA THR A 8 -9.77 -3.74 15.03
C THR A 8 -8.35 -3.76 15.56
N ASP A 9 -7.39 -3.20 14.83
CA ASP A 9 -6.00 -3.06 15.28
C ASP A 9 -5.89 -2.21 16.55
N GLU A 10 -6.69 -1.13 16.66
CA GLU A 10 -6.80 -0.31 17.87
C GLU A 10 -7.26 -1.17 19.07
N HIS A 11 -8.36 -1.92 18.92
CA HIS A 11 -8.87 -2.78 19.98
C HIS A 11 -7.87 -3.88 20.38
N VAL A 12 -7.14 -4.45 19.41
CA VAL A 12 -6.09 -5.44 19.68
C VAL A 12 -4.94 -4.80 20.46
N ARG A 13 -4.49 -3.59 20.10
CA ARG A 13 -3.47 -2.85 20.86
C ARG A 13 -3.92 -2.58 22.29
N GLU A 14 -5.13 -2.06 22.48
CA GLU A 14 -5.70 -1.81 23.80
C GLU A 14 -5.73 -3.07 24.67
N TYR A 15 -6.14 -4.20 24.09
CA TYR A 15 -6.14 -5.49 24.79
C TYR A 15 -4.73 -5.93 25.21
N LEU A 16 -3.75 -5.83 24.31
CA LEU A 16 -2.35 -6.19 24.60
C LEU A 16 -1.75 -5.30 25.69
N ILE A 17 -2.07 -4.00 25.69
CA ILE A 17 -1.66 -3.06 26.74
C ILE A 17 -2.30 -3.45 28.07
N TYR A 18 -3.62 -3.68 28.10
CA TYR A 18 -4.35 -4.04 29.32
C TYR A 18 -3.83 -5.32 29.98
N ARG A 19 -3.43 -6.32 29.18
CA ARG A 19 -2.88 -7.59 29.68
C ARG A 19 -1.39 -7.56 29.99
N GLY A 20 -0.69 -6.45 29.68
CA GLY A 20 0.74 -6.31 29.92
C GLY A 20 1.63 -7.05 28.90
N PHE A 21 1.09 -7.43 27.74
CA PHE A 21 1.82 -8.14 26.68
C PHE A 21 2.69 -7.20 25.84
N THR A 22 3.59 -6.48 26.50
CA THR A 22 4.42 -5.42 25.90
C THR A 22 5.37 -5.94 24.82
N SER A 23 5.87 -7.18 24.93
CA SER A 23 6.67 -7.83 23.89
C SER A 23 5.84 -8.08 22.62
N THR A 24 4.65 -8.65 22.75
CA THR A 24 3.73 -8.90 21.63
C THR A 24 3.29 -7.61 20.95
N LEU A 25 3.02 -6.56 21.74
CA LEU A 25 2.69 -5.23 21.22
C LEU A 25 3.81 -4.67 20.33
N LYS A 26 5.07 -4.77 20.76
CA LYS A 26 6.22 -4.33 19.96
C LYS A 26 6.36 -5.11 18.65
N HIS A 27 6.09 -6.42 18.68
CA HIS A 27 6.11 -7.24 17.47
C HIS A 27 4.97 -6.84 16.53
N LEU A 28 3.74 -6.69 17.04
CA LEU A 28 2.59 -6.23 16.27
C LEU A 28 2.87 -4.89 15.58
N ASP A 29 3.42 -3.91 16.30
CA ASP A 29 3.75 -2.60 15.71
C ASP A 29 4.83 -2.70 14.64
N SER A 30 5.78 -3.63 14.78
CA SER A 30 6.83 -3.86 13.78
C SER A 30 6.25 -4.50 12.52
N GLU A 31 5.36 -5.49 12.66
CA GLU A 31 4.68 -6.15 11.55
C GLU A 31 3.73 -5.20 10.83
N VAL A 32 2.96 -4.39 11.56
CA VAL A 32 2.09 -3.34 10.97
C VAL A 32 2.91 -2.33 10.18
N LYS A 33 4.10 -1.94 10.67
CA LYS A 33 5.00 -1.04 9.91
C LYS A 33 5.59 -1.72 8.67
N ALA A 34 5.82 -3.04 8.72
CA ALA A 34 6.34 -3.82 7.62
C ALA A 34 5.27 -4.23 6.59
N ASP A 35 3.99 -4.00 6.89
CA ASP A 35 2.88 -4.34 6.00
C ASP A 35 2.96 -3.53 4.70
N LYS A 36 3.32 -4.23 3.61
CA LYS A 36 3.35 -3.69 2.25
C LYS A 36 1.98 -3.25 1.75
N GLU A 37 0.90 -3.76 2.34
CA GLU A 37 -0.47 -3.40 1.97
C GLU A 37 -0.88 -2.06 2.59
N LYS A 38 -0.13 -1.53 3.57
CA LYS A 38 -0.42 -0.29 4.31
C LYS A 38 -1.89 -0.21 4.75
N GLY A 39 -2.49 -1.35 5.10
CA GLY A 39 -3.90 -1.48 5.47
C GLY A 39 -4.90 -1.26 4.31
N PHE A 40 -4.48 -1.43 3.07
CA PHE A 40 -5.25 -1.10 1.85
C PHE A 40 -5.75 0.35 1.82
N ARG A 41 -5.00 1.25 2.47
CA ARG A 41 -5.32 2.68 2.49
C ARG A 41 -4.84 3.28 1.20
N VAL A 42 -5.79 3.76 0.39
CA VAL A 42 -5.51 4.30 -0.94
C VAL A 42 -4.49 5.44 -0.85
N ASP A 43 -4.64 6.35 0.11
CA ASP A 43 -3.70 7.46 0.33
C ASP A 43 -2.26 6.98 0.49
N LYS A 44 -2.07 5.91 1.25
CA LYS A 44 -0.75 5.33 1.54
C LYS A 44 -0.13 4.61 0.34
N ILE A 45 -0.96 4.05 -0.54
CA ILE A 45 -0.54 3.48 -1.81
C ILE A 45 -0.09 4.61 -2.75
N ILE A 46 -0.86 5.70 -2.84
CA ILE A 46 -0.50 6.87 -3.66
C ILE A 46 0.80 7.52 -3.17
N ASP A 47 0.94 7.72 -1.84
CA ASP A 47 2.18 8.22 -1.23
C ASP A 47 3.39 7.37 -1.64
N GLN A 48 3.23 6.04 -1.66
CA GLN A 48 4.31 5.12 -2.03
C GLN A 48 4.68 5.23 -3.51
N LEU A 49 3.68 5.30 -4.40
CA LEU A 49 3.90 5.47 -5.83
C LEU A 49 4.64 6.79 -6.10
N GLN A 50 4.21 7.87 -5.45
CA GLN A 50 4.83 9.18 -5.57
C GLN A 50 6.26 9.19 -5.03
N GLN A 51 6.54 8.50 -3.91
CA GLN A 51 7.89 8.34 -3.38
C GLN A 51 8.82 7.68 -4.40
N PHE A 52 8.41 6.58 -5.05
CA PHE A 52 9.23 5.92 -6.08
C PHE A 52 9.50 6.82 -7.29
N ILE A 53 8.53 7.67 -7.66
CA ILE A 53 8.72 8.65 -8.74
C ILE A 53 9.73 9.72 -8.34
N GLN A 54 9.61 10.29 -7.13
CA GLN A 54 10.50 11.34 -6.63
C GLN A 54 11.92 10.82 -6.36
N SER A 55 12.07 9.54 -5.99
CA SER A 55 13.38 8.91 -5.79
C SER A 55 13.97 8.34 -7.08
N PHE A 56 13.30 8.48 -8.22
CA PHE A 56 13.68 7.89 -9.51
C PHE A 56 13.95 6.38 -9.44
N ASP A 57 13.17 5.66 -8.63
CA ASP A 57 13.25 4.20 -8.51
C ASP A 57 12.19 3.53 -9.40
N LEU A 58 12.52 3.38 -10.68
CA LEU A 58 11.65 2.70 -11.64
C LEU A 58 11.45 1.22 -11.31
N PHE A 59 12.46 0.56 -10.74
CA PHE A 59 12.39 -0.86 -10.42
C PHE A 59 11.39 -1.09 -9.29
N GLY A 60 11.53 -0.35 -8.19
CA GLY A 60 10.60 -0.37 -7.07
C GLY A 60 9.17 -0.01 -7.51
N LEU A 61 9.00 0.98 -8.38
CA LEU A 61 7.70 1.34 -8.93
C LEU A 61 7.02 0.18 -9.69
N LYS A 62 7.77 -0.50 -10.57
CA LYS A 62 7.24 -1.62 -11.37
C LYS A 62 6.89 -2.82 -10.50
N GLU A 63 7.77 -3.20 -9.57
CA GLU A 63 7.53 -4.30 -8.65
C GLU A 63 6.32 -4.02 -7.76
N TYR A 64 6.20 -2.79 -7.25
CA TYR A 64 5.05 -2.40 -6.44
C TYR A 64 3.75 -2.40 -7.25
N TRP A 65 3.77 -1.92 -8.50
CA TRP A 65 2.59 -2.01 -9.37
C TRP A 65 2.18 -3.47 -9.63
N LEU A 66 3.14 -4.35 -9.92
CA LEU A 66 2.88 -5.78 -10.13
C LEU A 66 2.28 -6.45 -8.87
N TYR A 67 2.74 -6.03 -7.70
CA TYR A 67 2.17 -6.47 -6.43
C TYR A 67 0.70 -6.06 -6.28
N LEU A 68 0.36 -4.79 -6.56
CA LEU A 68 -1.02 -4.30 -6.55
C LEU A 68 -1.87 -5.07 -7.57
N ASP A 69 -1.33 -5.37 -8.75
CA ASP A 69 -2.02 -6.14 -9.78
C ASP A 69 -2.37 -7.56 -9.31
N ARG A 70 -1.41 -8.26 -8.68
CA ARG A 70 -1.59 -9.63 -8.19
C ARG A 70 -2.48 -9.74 -6.96
N ARG A 71 -2.56 -8.71 -6.11
CA ARG A 71 -3.29 -8.77 -4.83
C ARG A 71 -4.63 -8.02 -4.82
N LEU A 72 -4.69 -6.88 -5.50
CA LEU A 72 -5.87 -6.01 -5.53
C LEU A 72 -6.63 -6.14 -6.84
N PHE A 73 -5.95 -5.89 -7.97
CA PHE A 73 -6.64 -5.79 -9.24
C PHE A 73 -7.12 -7.13 -9.78
N CYS A 74 -6.51 -8.24 -9.37
CA CYS A 74 -6.99 -9.59 -9.68
C CYS A 74 -8.40 -9.90 -9.14
N ARG A 75 -8.88 -9.13 -8.14
CA ARG A 75 -10.21 -9.28 -7.55
C ARG A 75 -11.25 -8.33 -8.15
N LEU A 76 -10.83 -7.41 -9.03
CA LEU A 76 -11.75 -6.50 -9.69
C LEU A 76 -12.49 -7.19 -10.83
N GLU A 77 -13.73 -6.75 -11.06
CA GLU A 77 -14.50 -7.17 -12.24
C GLU A 77 -13.79 -6.75 -13.54
N ASP A 78 -13.99 -7.53 -14.61
CA ASP A 78 -13.33 -7.31 -15.90
C ASP A 78 -13.59 -5.92 -16.48
N VAL A 79 -14.72 -5.30 -16.15
CA VAL A 79 -15.07 -3.91 -16.53
C VAL A 79 -13.98 -2.92 -16.10
N TYR A 80 -13.30 -3.16 -14.98
CA TYR A 80 -12.25 -2.28 -14.45
C TYR A 80 -10.86 -2.54 -15.04
N ARG A 81 -10.62 -3.63 -15.77
CA ARG A 81 -9.30 -3.94 -16.36
C ARG A 81 -8.79 -2.83 -17.27
N SER A 82 -9.69 -2.25 -18.08
CA SER A 82 -9.33 -1.13 -18.97
C SER A 82 -8.85 0.08 -18.17
N THR A 83 -9.54 0.41 -17.08
CA THR A 83 -9.18 1.52 -16.19
C THR A 83 -7.84 1.29 -15.49
N VAL A 84 -7.59 0.08 -14.98
CA VAL A 84 -6.30 -0.29 -14.36
C VAL A 84 -5.15 -0.15 -15.35
N ASN A 85 -5.33 -0.61 -16.59
CA ASN A 85 -4.32 -0.46 -17.65
C ASN A 85 -4.07 1.01 -18.03
N LYS A 86 -5.12 1.84 -18.08
CA LYS A 86 -4.98 3.29 -18.28
C LYS A 86 -4.21 3.95 -17.14
N LEU A 87 -4.48 3.55 -15.90
CA LEU A 87 -3.79 4.06 -14.71
C LEU A 87 -2.30 3.69 -14.75
N ARG A 88 -1.96 2.43 -15.02
CA ARG A 88 -0.57 1.98 -15.21
C ARG A 88 0.17 2.83 -16.25
N THR A 89 -0.47 3.02 -17.40
CA THR A 89 0.13 3.77 -18.51
C THR A 89 0.34 5.24 -18.14
N SER A 90 -0.63 5.86 -17.47
CA SER A 90 -0.55 7.25 -17.02
C SER A 90 0.53 7.43 -15.96
N LEU A 91 0.65 6.48 -15.03
CA LEU A 91 1.68 6.46 -13.99
C LEU A 91 3.09 6.41 -14.59
N TYR A 92 3.33 5.52 -15.56
CA TYR A 92 4.64 5.44 -16.21
C TYR A 92 4.96 6.67 -17.06
N ARG A 93 3.98 7.27 -17.73
CA ARG A 93 4.16 8.55 -18.41
C ARG A 93 4.53 9.66 -17.42
N TYR A 94 3.83 9.71 -16.29
CA TYR A 94 4.12 10.68 -15.24
C TYR A 94 5.55 10.51 -14.68
N TYR A 95 5.99 9.27 -14.45
CA TYR A 95 7.37 8.97 -14.07
C TYR A 95 8.38 9.52 -15.08
N VAL A 96 8.18 9.26 -16.37
CA VAL A 96 9.09 9.73 -17.43
C VAL A 96 9.13 11.26 -17.49
N ILE A 97 7.98 11.94 -17.39
CA ILE A 97 7.93 13.40 -17.39
C ILE A 97 8.71 13.96 -16.19
N ASN A 98 8.52 13.37 -15.00
CA ASN A 98 9.21 13.80 -13.79
C ASN A 98 10.73 13.60 -13.87
N THR A 99 11.20 12.55 -14.55
CA THR A 99 12.65 12.31 -14.75
C THR A 99 13.33 13.28 -15.71
N ILE A 100 12.57 14.04 -16.51
CA ILE A 100 13.09 14.96 -17.52
C ILE A 100 13.07 16.42 -17.03
N GLN A 101 12.23 16.73 -16.04
CA GLN A 101 12.01 18.07 -15.50
C GLN A 101 13.08 18.46 -14.47
#